data_AF-A0A972SRG0-F1
#
_entry.id   AF-A0A972SRG0-F1
#
_cell.length_a   1.000
_cell.length_b   1.000
_cell.length_c   1.000
_cell.angle_alpha   90.00
_cell.angle_beta   90.00
_cell.angle_gamma   90.00
#
_symmetry.space_group_name_H-M   'P 1'
#
loop_
_entity.id
_entity.type
_entity.pdbx_description
1 polymer ?
#
loop_
_entity_poly.entity_id
_entity_poly.type
_entity_poly.pdbx_seq_one_letter_code
_entity_poly.pdbx_strand_id
1 'polypeptide(L)'
;MKKTFPAVIVAVLLAVSCGHAFGETAGEPDIQDLVRLAPRISLEDGKISTFEVRGTLDIDGILLRFMVAGKQPGRHSLYVLDPRDGMPILVGAGKSYLFYDPVASEVLLGKAAPQFVLRMDSADESLKLGFGVHQPEDGKGNREEARPDDVVVDLRSVMAGADQAVGIAKAEGNRFVVEGKTRRGGRFLAYVTPSRSEGPFSRVEFFKADINAARPFLVLDEIALNRPLPDERFALSEEKLLAAVPAARRVSDDMTVKRDVSLGAFYQALVTRFVLADPANHRLKPVVEKMARHVIDWEQVKKKDAAIAPVLMAVFKDLAVGSVRP
;
A
#
# COMPACT_ATOMS: atom_id res chain seq x y z
N MET A 1 -10.18 43.25 52.95
CA MET A 1 -10.56 43.15 51.53
C MET A 1 -10.25 41.73 51.07
N LYS A 2 -11.28 40.89 50.99
CA LYS A 2 -11.21 39.46 50.69
C LYS A 2 -11.46 39.27 49.20
N LYS A 3 -10.52 38.68 48.45
CA LYS A 3 -10.74 38.25 47.07
C LYS A 3 -10.98 36.75 47.07
N THR A 4 -12.25 36.38 47.00
CA THR A 4 -12.77 35.03 46.81
C THR A 4 -12.62 34.63 45.33
N PHE A 5 -11.90 33.54 45.08
CA PHE A 5 -11.84 32.86 43.78
C PHE A 5 -13.12 32.05 43.56
N PRO A 6 -13.86 32.20 42.45
CA PRO A 6 -14.87 31.24 42.08
C PRO A 6 -14.20 30.06 41.34
N ALA A 7 -14.26 28.90 41.97
CA ALA A 7 -14.04 27.61 41.32
C ALA A 7 -15.17 27.37 40.30
N VAL A 8 -14.83 27.31 39.02
CA VAL A 8 -15.76 26.90 37.97
C VAL A 8 -15.68 25.38 37.86
N ILE A 9 -16.67 24.71 38.46
CA ILE A 9 -16.96 23.30 38.24
C ILE A 9 -17.63 23.19 36.87
N VAL A 10 -16.91 22.67 35.87
CA VAL A 10 -17.51 22.19 34.63
C VAL A 10 -17.84 20.71 34.84
N ALA A 11 -19.03 20.45 35.37
CA ALA A 11 -19.77 19.24 35.09
C ALA A 11 -20.53 19.45 33.78
N VAL A 12 -21.01 18.36 33.14
CA VAL A 12 -21.70 18.24 31.82
C VAL A 12 -20.71 17.76 30.75
N LEU A 13 -20.83 16.59 30.11
CA LEU A 13 -21.95 15.67 29.88
C LEU A 13 -21.34 14.28 29.63
N LEU A 14 -21.89 13.25 30.26
CA LEU A 14 -21.75 11.86 29.83
C LEU A 14 -22.29 11.78 28.39
N ALA A 15 -21.39 11.84 27.41
CA ALA A 15 -21.69 11.30 26.11
C ALA A 15 -21.83 9.79 26.33
N VAL A 16 -23.09 9.35 26.33
CA VAL A 16 -23.49 7.98 26.06
C VAL A 16 -22.78 7.59 24.76
N SER A 17 -21.59 7.04 24.90
CA SER A 17 -20.98 6.25 23.85
C SER A 17 -21.94 5.09 23.66
N CYS A 18 -22.80 5.19 22.64
CA CYS A 18 -23.41 4.05 21.99
C CYS A 18 -22.29 3.20 21.37
N GLY A 19 -21.41 2.65 22.22
CA GLY A 19 -20.78 1.40 21.93
C GLY A 19 -21.94 0.45 21.78
N HIS A 20 -22.29 0.16 20.53
CA HIS A 20 -22.92 -1.12 20.21
C HIS A 20 -21.86 -2.15 20.55
N ALA A 21 -21.74 -2.43 21.85
CA ALA A 21 -21.15 -3.64 22.34
C ALA A 21 -21.96 -4.72 21.65
N PHE A 22 -21.36 -5.35 20.65
CA PHE A 22 -21.75 -6.68 20.22
C PHE A 22 -21.59 -7.57 21.46
N GLY A 23 -22.60 -7.53 22.33
CA GLY A 23 -22.73 -8.43 23.46
C GLY A 23 -22.82 -9.84 22.89
N GLU A 24 -22.18 -10.77 23.60
CA GLU A 24 -22.04 -12.20 23.31
C GLU A 24 -23.37 -13.00 23.19
N THR A 25 -24.49 -12.32 22.93
CA THR A 25 -25.82 -12.92 22.78
C THR A 25 -26.50 -12.61 21.45
N ALA A 26 -25.83 -11.95 20.50
CA ALA A 26 -26.35 -11.78 19.14
C ALA A 26 -26.06 -13.04 18.31
N GLY A 27 -27.06 -13.53 17.56
CA GLY A 27 -26.93 -14.71 16.69
C GLY A 27 -25.75 -14.63 15.72
N GLU A 28 -25.46 -15.73 15.03
CA GLU A 28 -24.41 -15.73 14.00
C GLU A 28 -24.64 -14.58 13.02
N PRO A 29 -23.63 -13.70 12.79
CA PRO A 29 -23.81 -12.53 11.95
C PRO A 29 -24.13 -12.94 10.52
N ASP A 30 -25.09 -12.27 9.90
CA ASP A 30 -25.45 -12.50 8.51
C ASP A 30 -24.33 -12.04 7.56
N ILE A 31 -24.26 -12.67 6.39
CA ILE A 31 -23.35 -12.34 5.30
C ILE A 31 -23.44 -10.86 4.94
N GLN A 32 -24.65 -10.34 4.85
CA GLN A 32 -24.87 -8.94 4.50
C GLN A 32 -24.31 -8.00 5.54
N ASP A 33 -24.39 -8.36 6.82
CA ASP A 33 -23.86 -7.52 7.90
C ASP A 33 -22.33 -7.48 7.88
N LEU A 34 -21.67 -8.61 7.65
CA LEU A 34 -20.20 -8.63 7.52
C LEU A 34 -19.71 -7.91 6.26
N VAL A 35 -20.40 -8.04 5.13
CA VAL A 35 -20.06 -7.33 3.88
C VAL A 35 -20.26 -5.82 4.04
N ARG A 36 -21.31 -5.37 4.76
CA ARG A 36 -21.56 -3.94 5.04
C ARG A 36 -20.47 -3.28 5.87
N LEU A 37 -19.69 -4.06 6.63
CA LEU A 37 -18.55 -3.54 7.38
C LEU A 37 -17.39 -3.12 6.46
N ALA A 38 -17.39 -3.52 5.18
CA ALA A 38 -16.31 -3.22 4.24
C ALA A 38 -16.08 -1.71 4.11
N PRO A 39 -14.86 -1.22 4.42
CA PRO A 39 -14.56 0.20 4.36
C PRO A 39 -14.24 0.65 2.93
N ARG A 40 -14.55 1.92 2.63
CA ARG A 40 -13.81 2.70 1.63
C ARG A 40 -12.74 3.47 2.37
N ILE A 41 -11.50 2.99 2.31
CA ILE A 41 -10.36 3.58 3.02
C ILE A 41 -9.82 4.73 2.17
N SER A 42 -10.07 5.95 2.61
CA SER A 42 -9.55 7.19 2.03
C SER A 42 -9.56 8.28 3.10
N LEU A 43 -8.68 9.28 2.97
CA LEU A 43 -8.74 10.50 3.79
C LEU A 43 -9.94 11.40 3.45
N GLU A 44 -10.72 11.10 2.42
CA GLU A 44 -12.03 11.75 2.24
C GLU A 44 -13.07 11.32 3.27
N ASP A 45 -12.93 10.10 3.80
CA ASP A 45 -13.81 9.64 4.86
C ASP A 45 -13.42 10.35 6.16
N GLY A 46 -14.24 11.31 6.59
CA GLY A 46 -14.02 12.06 7.83
C GLY A 46 -13.96 11.20 9.10
N LYS A 47 -14.31 9.91 9.02
CA LYS A 47 -14.13 8.92 10.11
C LYS A 47 -12.72 8.32 10.16
N ILE A 48 -11.90 8.57 9.14
CA ILE A 48 -10.53 8.05 9.01
C ILE A 48 -9.55 9.21 9.19
N SER A 49 -8.94 9.26 10.36
CA SER A 49 -7.86 10.20 10.71
C SER A 49 -6.51 9.72 10.19
N THR A 50 -6.29 8.40 10.21
CA THR A 50 -5.10 7.71 9.70
C THR A 50 -5.47 6.35 9.15
N PHE A 51 -4.65 5.83 8.23
CA PHE A 51 -4.68 4.43 7.85
C PHE A 51 -3.30 3.94 7.42
N GLU A 52 -3.07 2.64 7.57
CA GLU A 52 -1.93 1.91 6.98
C GLU A 52 -2.47 0.59 6.41
N VAL A 53 -2.17 0.33 5.14
CA VAL A 53 -2.49 -0.90 4.44
C VAL A 53 -1.20 -1.50 3.90
N ARG A 54 -0.92 -2.76 4.24
CA ARG A 54 0.21 -3.51 3.73
C ARG A 54 -0.26 -4.71 2.94
N GLY A 55 0.57 -5.13 1.99
CA GLY A 55 0.22 -6.27 1.19
C GLY A 55 1.34 -6.74 0.28
N THR A 56 1.04 -7.84 -0.42
CA THR A 56 1.87 -8.36 -1.51
C THR A 56 1.08 -8.39 -2.80
N LEU A 57 1.76 -8.14 -3.91
CA LEU A 57 1.21 -8.28 -5.25
C LEU A 57 2.12 -9.21 -6.06
N ASP A 58 1.52 -10.22 -6.68
CA ASP A 58 2.15 -11.13 -7.63
C ASP A 58 1.84 -10.67 -9.06
N ILE A 59 2.88 -10.23 -9.76
CA ILE A 59 2.83 -9.87 -11.17
C ILE A 59 3.60 -10.95 -11.94
N ASP A 60 2.88 -11.93 -12.46
CA ASP A 60 3.39 -13.00 -13.30
C ASP A 60 4.57 -13.78 -12.68
N GLY A 61 4.45 -14.10 -11.38
CA GLY A 61 5.43 -14.81 -10.57
C GLY A 61 6.44 -13.91 -9.87
N ILE A 62 6.38 -12.59 -10.12
CA ILE A 62 7.23 -11.60 -9.46
C ILE A 62 6.43 -10.96 -8.31
N LEU A 63 6.81 -11.31 -7.09
CA LEU A 63 6.21 -10.75 -5.90
C LEU A 63 6.79 -9.37 -5.59
N LEU A 64 5.94 -8.44 -5.19
CA LEU A 64 6.34 -7.21 -4.52
C LEU A 64 5.63 -7.07 -3.19
N ARG A 65 6.25 -6.34 -2.26
CA ARG A 65 5.61 -5.89 -1.02
C ARG A 65 5.24 -4.42 -1.19
N PHE A 66 4.09 -4.02 -0.67
CA PHE A 66 3.74 -2.61 -0.59
C PHE A 66 3.23 -2.23 0.80
N MET A 67 3.37 -0.94 1.11
CA MET A 67 2.73 -0.27 2.21
C MET A 67 2.18 1.07 1.72
N VAL A 68 0.93 1.34 2.05
CA VAL A 68 0.23 2.57 1.71
C VAL A 68 -0.31 3.15 3.00
N ALA A 69 -0.08 4.43 3.25
CA ALA A 69 -0.57 5.07 4.46
C ALA A 69 -1.13 6.46 4.16
N GLY A 70 -2.05 6.89 5.03
CA GLY A 70 -2.65 8.22 5.03
C GLY A 70 -2.72 8.80 6.44
N LYS A 71 -2.58 10.12 6.56
CA LYS A 71 -2.78 10.89 7.78
C LYS A 71 -3.39 12.25 7.47
N GLN A 72 -4.46 12.60 8.18
CA GLN A 72 -5.07 13.92 8.09
C GLN A 72 -4.11 15.01 8.60
N PRO A 73 -4.11 16.21 7.98
CA PRO A 73 -4.80 16.56 6.74
C PRO A 73 -4.01 16.15 5.48
N GLY A 74 -4.58 15.31 4.62
CA GLY A 74 -4.12 15.09 3.23
C GLY A 74 -2.70 14.53 3.02
N ARG A 75 -2.06 13.94 4.04
CA ARG A 75 -0.70 13.38 3.93
C ARG A 75 -0.77 11.92 3.53
N HIS A 76 -0.08 11.56 2.44
CA HIS A 76 -0.07 10.21 1.91
C HIS A 76 1.36 9.69 1.73
N SER A 77 1.49 8.37 1.75
CA SER A 77 2.72 7.67 1.40
C SER A 77 2.45 6.33 0.73
N LEU A 78 3.29 5.98 -0.23
CA LEU A 78 3.39 4.68 -0.89
C LEU A 78 4.83 4.20 -0.78
N TYR A 79 5.00 2.96 -0.36
CA TYR A 79 6.26 2.26 -0.35
C TYR A 79 6.09 0.96 -1.12
N VAL A 80 6.93 0.73 -2.11
CA VAL A 80 7.03 -0.52 -2.85
C VAL A 80 8.41 -1.09 -2.62
N LEU A 81 8.43 -2.27 -2.02
CA LEU A 81 9.61 -2.90 -1.47
C LEU A 81 9.83 -4.26 -2.14
N ASP A 82 11.09 -4.65 -2.24
CA ASP A 82 11.49 -6.02 -2.49
C ASP A 82 10.99 -6.90 -1.34
N PRO A 83 10.17 -7.93 -1.60
CA PRO A 83 9.55 -8.71 -0.53
C PRO A 83 10.53 -9.60 0.24
N ARG A 84 11.76 -9.78 -0.27
CA ARG A 84 12.75 -10.71 0.30
C ARG A 84 13.54 -10.08 1.44
N ASP A 85 13.93 -8.83 1.28
CA ASP A 85 14.78 -8.10 2.23
C ASP A 85 14.20 -6.73 2.64
N GLY A 86 13.06 -6.33 2.08
CA GLY A 86 12.44 -5.04 2.36
C GLY A 86 13.14 -3.85 1.68
N MET A 87 14.02 -4.12 0.72
CA MET A 87 14.75 -3.08 -0.01
C MET A 87 13.76 -2.15 -0.76
N PRO A 88 13.81 -0.83 -0.54
CA PRO A 88 12.87 0.09 -1.19
C PRO A 88 13.19 0.30 -2.67
N ILE A 89 12.23 -0.03 -3.52
CA ILE A 89 12.30 0.16 -4.98
C ILE A 89 11.68 1.50 -5.38
N LEU A 90 10.48 1.78 -4.87
CA LEU A 90 9.76 3.04 -5.10
C LEU A 90 9.20 3.53 -3.76
N VAL A 91 9.48 4.77 -3.41
CA VAL A 91 8.92 5.43 -2.23
C VAL A 91 8.35 6.76 -2.66
N GLY A 92 7.06 6.99 -2.43
CA GLY A 92 6.42 8.30 -2.52
C GLY A 92 5.95 8.71 -1.14
N ALA A 93 6.36 9.89 -0.66
CA ALA A 93 5.96 10.39 0.65
C ALA A 93 5.75 11.92 0.57
N GLY A 94 4.53 12.37 0.86
CA GLY A 94 4.15 13.76 0.64
C GLY A 94 4.21 14.10 -0.85
N LYS A 95 5.08 15.05 -1.23
CA LYS A 95 5.30 15.46 -2.62
C LYS A 95 6.67 15.05 -3.16
N SER A 96 7.34 14.13 -2.48
CA SER A 96 8.67 13.66 -2.86
C SER A 96 8.62 12.19 -3.18
N TYR A 97 9.48 11.76 -4.10
CA TYR A 97 9.69 10.36 -4.38
C TYR A 97 11.17 10.00 -4.44
N LEU A 98 11.42 8.72 -4.16
CA LEU A 98 12.65 8.01 -4.42
C LEU A 98 12.34 6.83 -5.35
N PHE A 99 13.14 6.64 -6.39
CA PHE A 99 13.13 5.43 -7.21
C PHE A 99 14.55 4.88 -7.33
N TYR A 100 14.71 3.58 -7.11
CA TYR A 100 15.98 2.90 -7.30
C TYR A 100 15.99 2.13 -8.61
N ASP A 101 16.92 2.48 -9.51
CA ASP A 101 17.20 1.71 -10.72
C ASP A 101 18.52 0.94 -10.55
N PRO A 102 18.48 -0.39 -10.34
CA PRO A 102 19.69 -1.20 -10.22
C PRO A 102 20.49 -1.28 -11.52
N VAL A 103 19.82 -1.23 -12.69
CA VAL A 103 20.49 -1.33 -14.00
C VAL A 103 21.33 -0.07 -14.27
N ALA A 104 20.74 1.11 -14.06
CA ALA A 104 21.49 2.37 -14.10
C ALA A 104 22.37 2.57 -12.86
N SER A 105 22.11 1.81 -11.80
CA SER A 105 22.77 1.89 -10.49
C SER A 105 22.71 3.28 -9.87
N GLU A 106 21.52 3.87 -9.93
CA GLU A 106 21.26 5.22 -9.44
C GLU A 106 20.02 5.25 -8.56
N VAL A 107 19.96 6.27 -7.70
CA VAL A 107 18.78 6.60 -6.91
C VAL A 107 18.26 7.94 -7.39
N LEU A 108 17.05 7.92 -7.92
CA LEU A 108 16.37 9.11 -8.43
C LEU A 108 15.54 9.73 -7.33
N LEU A 109 15.77 11.01 -7.06
CA LEU A 109 14.99 11.82 -6.13
C LEU A 109 14.24 12.89 -6.92
N GLY A 110 12.94 13.01 -6.73
CA GLY A 110 12.16 14.02 -7.43
C GLY A 110 10.87 14.40 -6.73
N LYS A 111 10.08 15.26 -7.38
CA LYS A 111 8.80 15.74 -6.86
C LYS A 111 7.62 15.03 -7.53
N ALA A 112 6.87 14.28 -6.74
CA ALA A 112 5.66 13.60 -7.16
C ALA A 112 4.84 13.19 -5.94
N ALA A 113 3.52 13.16 -6.07
CA ALA A 113 2.63 12.62 -5.05
C ALA A 113 2.46 11.10 -5.24
N PRO A 114 2.36 10.32 -4.14
CA PRO A 114 2.05 8.90 -4.24
C PRO A 114 0.65 8.69 -4.79
N GLN A 115 0.47 7.60 -5.53
CA GLN A 115 -0.83 7.14 -6.01
C GLN A 115 -1.00 5.66 -5.68
N PHE A 116 -2.16 5.28 -5.15
CA PHE A 116 -2.58 3.90 -4.97
C PHE A 116 -4.10 3.80 -5.06
N VAL A 117 -4.60 2.98 -5.99
CA VAL A 117 -6.03 2.77 -6.19
C VAL A 117 -6.30 1.29 -6.20
N LEU A 118 -7.13 0.83 -5.28
CA LEU A 118 -7.75 -0.50 -5.30
C LEU A 118 -9.27 -0.32 -5.24
N ARG A 119 -9.98 -0.65 -6.31
CA ARG A 119 -11.44 -0.60 -6.37
C ARG A 119 -12.01 -1.55 -7.41
N MET A 120 -13.29 -1.86 -7.31
CA MET A 120 -14.02 -2.44 -8.44
C MET A 120 -14.38 -1.33 -9.43
N ASP A 121 -14.10 -1.56 -10.71
CA ASP A 121 -14.69 -0.77 -11.79
C ASP A 121 -15.98 -1.45 -12.23
N SER A 122 -17.10 -0.79 -11.98
CA SER A 122 -18.43 -1.30 -12.33
C SER A 122 -18.67 -1.34 -13.84
N ALA A 123 -17.98 -0.51 -14.64
CA ALA A 123 -18.16 -0.51 -16.09
C ALA A 123 -17.49 -1.75 -16.72
N ASP A 124 -16.30 -2.11 -16.23
CA ASP A 124 -15.52 -3.24 -16.74
C ASP A 124 -15.71 -4.54 -15.93
N GLU A 125 -16.53 -4.51 -14.88
CA GLU A 125 -16.68 -5.56 -13.86
C GLU A 125 -15.33 -6.16 -13.45
N SER A 126 -14.34 -5.29 -13.22
CA SER A 126 -12.95 -5.70 -12.99
C SER A 126 -12.32 -4.97 -11.82
N LEU A 127 -11.45 -5.69 -11.09
CA LEU A 127 -10.62 -5.07 -10.06
C LEU A 127 -9.61 -4.14 -10.73
N LYS A 128 -9.68 -2.85 -10.41
CA LYS A 128 -8.64 -1.89 -10.78
C LYS A 128 -7.65 -1.80 -9.63
N LEU A 129 -6.40 -2.12 -9.96
CA LEU A 129 -5.25 -1.90 -9.12
C LEU A 129 -4.29 -0.99 -9.89
N GLY A 130 -3.96 0.16 -9.31
CA GLY A 130 -2.95 1.06 -9.83
C GLY A 130 -2.11 1.60 -8.69
N PHE A 131 -0.80 1.68 -8.88
CA PHE A 131 0.09 2.31 -7.92
C PHE A 131 1.22 3.01 -8.66
N GLY A 132 1.81 4.00 -8.00
CA GLY A 132 2.95 4.72 -8.53
C GLY A 132 3.10 6.08 -7.88
N VAL A 133 3.73 6.97 -8.61
CA VAL A 133 3.83 8.38 -8.27
C VAL A 133 3.38 9.19 -9.47
N HIS A 134 2.84 10.39 -9.23
CA HIS A 134 2.42 11.27 -10.30
C HIS A 134 2.75 12.72 -9.96
N GLN A 135 3.03 13.52 -10.98
CA GLN A 135 3.10 14.97 -10.79
C GLN A 135 1.67 15.49 -10.63
N PRO A 136 1.37 16.31 -9.61
CA PRO A 136 0.14 17.07 -9.57
C PRO A 136 0.05 17.88 -10.87
N GLU A 137 -1.06 17.77 -11.62
CA GLU A 137 -1.21 18.50 -12.89
C GLU A 137 -1.17 20.01 -12.63
N ASP A 138 -0.31 20.72 -13.37
CA ASP A 138 -0.26 22.18 -13.35
C ASP A 138 -1.62 22.76 -13.79
N GLY A 139 -2.31 23.43 -12.87
CA GLY A 139 -3.46 24.29 -13.19
C GLY A 139 -4.86 23.69 -12.99
N LYS A 140 -5.00 22.47 -12.44
CA LYS A 140 -6.31 21.94 -12.00
C LYS A 140 -6.25 21.48 -10.54
N GLY A 141 -6.37 22.43 -9.62
CA GLY A 141 -6.40 22.20 -8.17
C GLY A 141 -5.32 22.98 -7.43
N ASN A 142 -5.47 23.09 -6.11
CA ASN A 142 -4.48 23.71 -5.26
C ASN A 142 -3.19 22.87 -5.34
N ARG A 143 -2.06 23.46 -5.77
CA ARG A 143 -0.74 22.79 -5.88
C ARG A 143 -0.25 22.17 -4.56
N GLU A 144 -0.95 22.45 -3.47
CA GLU A 144 -0.66 22.01 -2.11
C GLU A 144 -1.45 20.80 -1.62
N GLU A 145 -2.48 20.38 -2.34
CA GLU A 145 -3.39 19.33 -1.89
C GLU A 145 -3.22 18.05 -2.71
N ALA A 146 -2.96 16.92 -2.04
CA ALA A 146 -3.10 15.61 -2.65
C ALA A 146 -4.55 15.45 -3.12
N ARG A 147 -4.76 14.88 -4.32
CA ARG A 147 -6.13 14.66 -4.77
C ARG A 147 -6.80 13.64 -3.86
N PRO A 148 -8.10 13.81 -3.63
CA PRO A 148 -8.83 12.92 -2.74
C PRO A 148 -8.82 11.44 -3.17
N ASP A 149 -8.69 11.20 -4.47
CA ASP A 149 -8.62 9.87 -5.10
C ASP A 149 -7.19 9.36 -5.33
N ASP A 150 -6.16 10.08 -4.86
CA ASP A 150 -4.77 9.65 -5.07
C ASP A 150 -4.48 8.36 -4.30
N VAL A 151 -5.06 8.18 -3.11
CA VAL A 151 -4.89 6.98 -2.30
C VAL A 151 -6.23 6.46 -1.80
N VAL A 152 -6.72 5.39 -2.42
CA VAL A 152 -8.03 4.77 -2.13
C VAL A 152 -7.92 3.25 -2.11
N VAL A 153 -8.45 2.64 -1.05
CA VAL A 153 -8.69 1.19 -0.94
C VAL A 153 -10.18 0.96 -0.68
N ASP A 154 -10.95 0.71 -1.73
CA ASP A 154 -12.40 0.60 -1.69
C ASP A 154 -12.84 -0.87 -1.61
N LEU A 155 -12.65 -1.49 -0.44
CA LEU A 155 -13.06 -2.88 -0.19
C LEU A 155 -14.58 -3.05 -0.33
N ARG A 156 -15.35 -2.00 -0.04
CA ARG A 156 -16.81 -1.99 -0.22
C ARG A 156 -17.18 -2.24 -1.67
N SER A 157 -16.61 -1.48 -2.61
CA SER A 157 -16.87 -1.65 -4.04
C SER A 157 -16.48 -3.05 -4.51
N VAL A 158 -15.37 -3.59 -3.99
CA VAL A 158 -14.86 -4.91 -4.38
C VAL A 158 -15.78 -6.02 -3.92
N MET A 159 -16.24 -5.97 -2.67
CA MET A 159 -17.16 -6.98 -2.12
C MET A 159 -18.56 -6.87 -2.73
N ALA A 160 -19.04 -5.66 -3.01
CA ALA A 160 -20.30 -5.45 -3.73
C ALA A 160 -20.27 -6.00 -5.16
N GLY A 161 -19.09 -6.13 -5.77
CA GLY A 161 -18.90 -6.74 -7.08
C GLY A 161 -18.90 -8.27 -7.10
N ALA A 162 -18.94 -8.94 -5.95
CA ALA A 162 -19.15 -10.38 -5.89
C ALA A 162 -20.64 -10.71 -5.77
N ASP A 163 -21.18 -11.31 -6.83
CA ASP A 163 -22.58 -11.71 -6.92
C ASP A 163 -22.76 -13.23 -7.01
N GLN A 164 -21.66 -13.99 -6.93
CA GLN A 164 -21.65 -15.45 -6.98
C GLN A 164 -20.99 -16.06 -5.75
N ALA A 165 -21.57 -17.17 -5.29
CA ALA A 165 -21.01 -18.03 -4.24
C ALA A 165 -20.54 -17.27 -2.99
N VAL A 166 -21.27 -16.21 -2.61
CA VAL A 166 -20.94 -15.45 -1.40
C VAL A 166 -21.27 -16.32 -0.20
N GLY A 167 -20.26 -16.63 0.60
CA GLY A 167 -20.36 -17.53 1.74
C GLY A 167 -19.63 -16.99 2.95
N ILE A 168 -20.04 -17.44 4.13
CA ILE A 168 -19.29 -17.24 5.37
C ILE A 168 -18.88 -18.59 5.91
N ALA A 169 -17.62 -18.67 6.33
CA ALA A 169 -17.15 -19.68 7.26
C ALA A 169 -16.76 -19.02 8.58
N LYS A 170 -17.25 -19.57 9.69
CA LYS A 170 -16.72 -19.20 11.01
C LYS A 170 -15.32 -19.79 11.15
N ALA A 171 -14.36 -18.97 11.55
CA ALA A 171 -13.01 -19.42 11.83
C ALA A 171 -12.89 -19.79 13.32
N GLU A 172 -12.56 -18.82 14.17
CA GLU A 172 -12.37 -19.02 15.62
C GLU A 172 -12.90 -17.80 16.40
N GLY A 173 -13.65 -18.03 17.47
CA GLY A 173 -14.24 -16.95 18.28
C GLY A 173 -15.13 -16.01 17.44
N ASN A 174 -14.86 -14.70 17.52
CA ASN A 174 -15.55 -13.65 16.75
C ASN A 174 -14.88 -13.36 15.38
N ARG A 175 -14.22 -14.36 14.79
CA ARG A 175 -13.53 -14.24 13.49
C ARG A 175 -14.28 -15.03 12.42
N PHE A 176 -14.47 -14.38 11.29
CA PHE A 176 -15.19 -14.91 10.14
C PHE A 176 -14.34 -14.78 8.89
N VAL A 177 -14.57 -15.69 7.95
CA VAL A 177 -14.03 -15.61 6.60
C VAL A 177 -15.21 -15.43 5.66
N VAL A 178 -15.23 -14.29 4.98
CA VAL A 178 -16.18 -14.00 3.89
C VAL A 178 -15.49 -14.37 2.58
N GLU A 179 -16.11 -15.26 1.82
CA GLU A 179 -15.70 -15.60 0.45
C GLU A 179 -16.71 -15.03 -0.53
N GLY A 180 -16.23 -14.57 -1.69
CA GLY A 180 -17.09 -14.18 -2.80
C GLY A 180 -16.40 -14.37 -4.14
N LYS A 181 -17.20 -14.58 -5.19
CA LYS A 181 -16.73 -14.66 -6.58
C LYS A 181 -17.40 -13.57 -7.42
N THR A 182 -16.62 -12.97 -8.32
CA THR A 182 -17.12 -12.04 -9.33
C THR A 182 -17.63 -12.81 -10.54
N ARG A 183 -18.49 -12.18 -11.35
CA ARG A 183 -18.98 -12.73 -12.63
C ARG A 183 -17.87 -13.20 -13.56
N ARG A 184 -16.73 -12.50 -13.56
CA ARG A 184 -15.57 -12.82 -14.40
C ARG A 184 -14.72 -13.96 -13.83
N GLY A 185 -15.16 -14.60 -12.75
CA GLY A 185 -14.55 -15.77 -12.13
C GLY A 185 -13.49 -15.45 -11.06
N GLY A 186 -13.12 -14.18 -10.87
CA GLY A 186 -12.21 -13.79 -9.81
C GLY A 186 -12.80 -14.08 -8.43
N ARG A 187 -11.96 -14.46 -7.47
CA ARG A 187 -12.40 -14.80 -6.10
C ARG A 187 -11.70 -13.91 -5.08
N PHE A 188 -12.35 -13.62 -3.97
CA PHE A 188 -11.69 -13.06 -2.79
C PHE A 188 -11.98 -13.87 -1.53
N LEU A 189 -11.07 -13.74 -0.55
CA LEU A 189 -11.27 -14.16 0.83
C LEU A 189 -11.01 -12.96 1.75
N ALA A 190 -11.92 -12.66 2.66
CA ALA A 190 -11.80 -11.54 3.59
C ALA A 190 -11.94 -12.03 5.03
N TYR A 191 -10.94 -11.74 5.87
CA TYR A 191 -10.88 -12.14 7.26
C TYR A 191 -11.43 -11.00 8.12
N VAL A 192 -12.58 -11.23 8.73
CA VAL A 192 -13.40 -10.21 9.40
C VAL A 192 -13.51 -10.51 10.89
N THR A 193 -13.23 -9.50 11.71
CA THR A 193 -13.48 -9.48 13.15
C THR A 193 -14.29 -8.22 13.47
N PRO A 194 -15.63 -8.31 13.57
CA PRO A 194 -16.50 -7.13 13.69
C PRO A 194 -16.14 -6.18 14.85
N SER A 195 -15.66 -6.74 15.96
CA SER A 195 -15.30 -6.01 17.18
C SER A 195 -13.90 -5.38 17.14
N ARG A 196 -13.14 -5.49 16.04
CA ARG A 196 -11.78 -4.96 15.96
C ARG A 196 -11.77 -3.44 15.86
N SER A 197 -11.12 -2.79 16.81
CA SER A 197 -11.05 -1.32 16.94
C SER A 197 -10.37 -0.61 15.77
N GLU A 198 -9.47 -1.29 15.07
CA GLU A 198 -8.61 -0.72 14.02
C GLU A 198 -9.15 -0.98 12.61
N GLY A 199 -10.40 -1.41 12.53
CA GLY A 199 -11.03 -1.82 11.29
C GLY A 199 -11.37 -3.31 11.32
N PRO A 200 -12.58 -3.66 10.86
CA PRO A 200 -13.10 -5.02 10.97
C PRO A 200 -12.37 -6.03 10.10
N PHE A 201 -11.64 -5.58 9.07
CA PHE A 201 -10.88 -6.46 8.17
C PHE A 201 -9.42 -6.52 8.60
N SER A 202 -8.90 -7.71 8.87
CA SER A 202 -7.48 -7.91 9.18
C SER A 202 -6.68 -8.31 7.96
N ARG A 203 -7.30 -9.05 7.02
CA ARG A 203 -6.66 -9.57 5.82
C ARG A 203 -7.67 -9.72 4.68
N VAL A 204 -7.27 -9.45 3.46
CA VAL A 204 -8.05 -9.70 2.24
C VAL A 204 -7.16 -10.30 1.17
N GLU A 205 -7.59 -11.38 0.54
CA GLU A 205 -6.87 -12.08 -0.51
C GLU A 205 -7.69 -12.07 -1.80
N PHE A 206 -7.03 -11.85 -2.93
CA PHE A 206 -7.65 -11.83 -4.25
C PHE A 206 -7.00 -12.85 -5.16
N PHE A 207 -7.82 -13.60 -5.87
CA PHE A 207 -7.44 -14.67 -6.77
C PHE A 207 -7.90 -14.34 -8.18
N LYS A 208 -7.06 -14.65 -9.18
CA LYS A 208 -7.44 -14.55 -10.59
C LYS A 208 -8.54 -15.59 -10.90
N ALA A 209 -9.24 -15.41 -12.02
CA ALA A 209 -10.33 -16.29 -12.45
C ALA A 209 -9.90 -17.70 -12.88
N ASP A 210 -8.59 -17.98 -12.90
CA ASP A 210 -8.07 -19.31 -13.23
C ASP A 210 -8.47 -20.30 -12.14
N ILE A 211 -9.17 -21.36 -12.53
CA ILE A 211 -9.62 -22.45 -11.65
C ILE A 211 -8.45 -23.12 -10.91
N ASN A 212 -7.22 -23.00 -11.44
CA ASN A 212 -6.01 -23.53 -10.85
C ASN A 212 -5.19 -22.50 -10.05
N ALA A 213 -5.70 -21.26 -9.89
CA ALA A 213 -5.04 -20.25 -9.08
C ALA A 213 -5.08 -20.62 -7.59
N ALA A 214 -4.12 -21.46 -7.18
CA ALA A 214 -3.94 -21.90 -5.81
C ALA A 214 -3.42 -20.77 -4.90
N ARG A 215 -2.86 -19.70 -5.48
CA ARG A 215 -2.25 -18.58 -4.75
C ARG A 215 -2.95 -17.26 -5.08
N PRO A 216 -3.15 -16.39 -4.08
CA PRO A 216 -3.68 -15.06 -4.33
C PRO A 216 -2.66 -14.23 -5.10
N PHE A 217 -3.13 -13.44 -6.06
CA PHE A 217 -2.27 -12.48 -6.77
C PHE A 217 -2.14 -11.17 -5.99
N LEU A 218 -3.10 -10.83 -5.15
CA LEU A 218 -3.03 -9.66 -4.27
C LEU A 218 -3.46 -10.08 -2.87
N VAL A 219 -2.65 -9.73 -1.88
CA VAL A 219 -2.95 -9.94 -0.46
C VAL A 219 -2.81 -8.61 0.24
N LEU A 220 -3.85 -8.16 0.93
CA LEU A 220 -3.77 -7.13 1.97
C LEU A 220 -3.65 -7.87 3.29
N ASP A 221 -2.50 -7.87 3.94
CA ASP A 221 -2.27 -8.66 5.16
C ASP A 221 -2.20 -7.84 6.45
N GLU A 222 -2.18 -6.52 6.33
CA GLU A 222 -2.37 -5.59 7.43
C GLU A 222 -3.26 -4.46 6.95
N ILE A 223 -4.40 -4.26 7.63
CA ILE A 223 -5.29 -3.12 7.43
C ILE A 223 -5.51 -2.51 8.81
N ALA A 224 -5.03 -1.29 9.00
CA ALA A 224 -5.14 -0.56 10.26
C ALA A 224 -5.72 0.84 10.00
N LEU A 225 -6.78 1.17 10.71
CA LEU A 225 -7.47 2.46 10.66
C LEU A 225 -7.34 3.15 12.03
N ASN A 226 -7.21 4.47 12.01
CA ASN A 226 -7.21 5.33 13.20
C ASN A 226 -6.16 4.98 14.26
N ARG A 227 -5.04 4.35 13.85
CA ARG A 227 -3.86 4.16 14.70
C ARG A 227 -2.90 5.35 14.58
N PRO A 228 -2.21 5.75 15.66
CA PRO A 228 -1.11 6.71 15.56
C PRO A 228 -0.04 6.21 14.58
N LEU A 229 0.38 7.07 13.65
CA LEU A 229 1.46 6.79 12.70
C LEU A 229 2.57 7.85 12.84
N PRO A 230 3.85 7.45 12.76
CA PRO A 230 4.99 8.37 12.83
C PRO A 230 4.95 9.39 11.68
N ASP A 231 5.40 10.62 11.93
CA ASP A 231 5.39 11.67 10.91
C ASP A 231 6.40 11.42 9.79
N GLU A 232 7.46 10.68 10.10
CA GLU A 232 8.49 10.23 9.18
C GLU A 232 7.94 9.34 8.05
N ARG A 233 6.77 8.70 8.25
CA ARG A 233 6.07 7.93 7.21
C ARG A 233 5.61 8.79 6.02
N PHE A 234 5.45 10.09 6.22
CA PHE A 234 4.82 10.97 5.24
C PHE A 234 5.77 12.03 4.69
N ALA A 235 7.07 11.92 4.99
CA ALA A 235 8.08 12.85 4.50
C ALA A 235 9.36 12.09 4.13
N LEU A 236 9.87 12.37 2.93
CA LEU A 236 11.16 11.86 2.49
C LEU A 236 12.27 12.86 2.91
N SER A 237 13.25 12.41 3.69
CA SER A 237 14.42 13.24 3.99
C SER A 237 15.44 13.15 2.84
N GLU A 238 15.31 14.07 1.89
CA GLU A 238 16.18 14.14 0.72
C GLU A 238 17.65 14.40 1.10
N GLU A 239 17.89 15.27 2.08
CA GLU A 239 19.22 15.56 2.60
C GLU A 239 19.90 14.30 3.15
N LYS A 240 19.16 13.51 3.97
CA LYS A 240 19.65 12.23 4.49
C LYS A 240 19.97 11.26 3.36
N LEU A 241 19.16 11.21 2.31
CA LEU A 241 19.37 10.34 1.16
C LEU A 241 20.58 10.73 0.33
N LEU A 242 20.73 12.02 0.00
CA LEU A 242 21.88 12.54 -0.73
C LEU A 242 23.19 12.37 0.06
N ALA A 243 23.15 12.52 1.38
CA ALA A 243 24.31 12.31 2.24
C ALA A 243 24.67 10.81 2.37
N ALA A 244 23.67 9.93 2.45
CA ALA A 244 23.89 8.51 2.66
C ALA A 244 24.24 7.76 1.37
N VAL A 245 23.64 8.14 0.23
CA VAL A 245 23.72 7.38 -1.02
C VAL A 245 24.46 8.21 -2.09
N PRO A 246 25.75 7.94 -2.35
CA PRO A 246 26.54 8.71 -3.33
C PRO A 246 25.98 8.69 -4.75
N ALA A 247 25.25 7.63 -5.11
CA ALA A 247 24.59 7.49 -6.41
C ALA A 247 23.21 8.17 -6.48
N ALA A 248 22.78 8.85 -5.42
CA ALA A 248 21.53 9.59 -5.42
C ALA A 248 21.69 10.93 -6.14
N ARG A 249 20.73 11.24 -7.01
CA ARG A 249 20.68 12.52 -7.71
C ARG A 249 19.26 13.04 -7.82
N ARG A 250 19.15 14.36 -7.93
CA ARG A 250 17.88 15.04 -8.24
C ARG A 250 17.55 14.85 -9.71
N VAL A 251 16.28 14.55 -9.95
CA VAL A 251 15.65 14.63 -11.27
C VAL A 251 15.07 16.03 -11.41
N SER A 252 15.29 16.68 -12.55
CA SER A 252 14.79 18.03 -12.78
C SER A 252 13.26 18.04 -12.90
N ASP A 253 12.62 19.15 -12.51
CA ASP A 253 11.15 19.26 -12.44
C ASP A 253 10.47 19.06 -13.83
N ASP A 254 11.20 19.31 -14.92
CA ASP A 254 10.80 19.14 -16.33
C ASP A 254 10.95 17.70 -16.86
N MET A 255 11.70 16.84 -16.17
CA MET A 255 11.74 15.41 -16.47
C MET A 255 10.51 14.75 -15.85
N THR A 256 9.52 14.51 -16.72
CA THR A 256 8.24 13.92 -16.30
C THR A 256 8.47 12.57 -15.62
N VAL A 257 7.80 12.37 -14.49
CA VAL A 257 7.63 11.06 -13.82
C VAL A 257 7.26 9.95 -14.81
N LYS A 258 6.55 10.28 -15.90
CA LYS A 258 6.20 9.36 -17.00
C LYS A 258 7.41 8.79 -17.76
N ARG A 259 8.53 9.51 -17.82
CA ARG A 259 9.74 9.12 -18.57
C ARG A 259 10.70 8.29 -17.72
N ASP A 260 10.99 8.74 -16.49
CA ASP A 260 12.03 8.14 -15.66
C ASP A 260 11.50 7.10 -14.65
N VAL A 261 10.23 7.23 -14.24
CA VAL A 261 9.55 6.27 -13.34
C VAL A 261 8.30 5.73 -14.03
N SER A 262 8.49 5.22 -15.25
CA SER A 262 7.43 4.50 -15.96
C SER A 262 7.17 3.13 -15.30
N LEU A 263 5.98 2.56 -15.53
CA LEU A 263 5.67 1.18 -15.10
C LEU A 263 6.71 0.18 -15.65
N GLY A 264 7.23 0.42 -16.85
CA GLY A 264 8.28 -0.40 -17.45
C GLY A 264 9.61 -0.31 -16.69
N ALA A 265 10.05 0.90 -16.34
CA ALA A 265 11.27 1.09 -15.54
C ALA A 265 11.13 0.49 -14.14
N PHE A 266 9.98 0.66 -13.50
CA PHE A 266 9.67 0.02 -12.22
C PHE A 266 9.74 -1.51 -12.30
N TYR A 267 9.08 -2.10 -13.31
CA TYR A 267 9.09 -3.55 -13.50
C TYR A 267 10.51 -4.06 -13.81
N GLN A 268 11.28 -3.32 -14.62
CA GLN A 268 12.69 -3.63 -14.89
C GLN A 268 13.52 -3.64 -13.60
N ALA A 269 13.38 -2.62 -12.75
CA ALA A 269 14.11 -2.55 -11.48
C ALA A 269 13.78 -3.74 -10.56
N LEU A 270 12.49 -4.05 -10.42
CA LEU A 270 12.01 -5.18 -9.62
C LEU A 270 12.55 -6.52 -10.16
N VAL A 271 12.40 -6.80 -11.45
CA VAL A 271 12.87 -8.05 -12.06
C VAL A 271 14.40 -8.16 -11.98
N THR A 272 15.13 -7.05 -12.14
CA THR A 272 16.59 -7.03 -11.99
C THR A 272 16.99 -7.50 -10.60
N ARG A 273 16.38 -6.96 -9.55
CA ARG A 273 16.60 -7.42 -8.18
C ARG A 273 16.25 -8.90 -8.00
N PHE A 274 15.20 -9.40 -8.65
CA PHE A 274 14.84 -10.82 -8.64
C PHE A 274 15.94 -11.71 -9.21
N VAL A 275 16.51 -11.29 -10.34
CA VAL A 275 17.66 -11.95 -10.98
C VAL A 275 18.91 -11.92 -10.08
N LEU A 276 19.18 -10.79 -9.42
CA LEU A 276 20.40 -10.62 -8.62
C LEU A 276 20.43 -11.52 -7.37
N ALA A 277 19.28 -11.78 -6.75
CA ALA A 277 19.26 -12.51 -5.48
C ALA A 277 19.11 -14.03 -5.61
N ASP A 278 18.65 -14.56 -6.75
CA ASP A 278 18.48 -16.00 -6.95
C ASP A 278 18.93 -16.45 -8.34
N PRO A 279 19.95 -17.33 -8.44
CA PRO A 279 20.38 -17.92 -9.70
C PRO A 279 19.27 -18.62 -10.50
N ALA A 280 18.24 -19.16 -9.85
CA ALA A 280 17.09 -19.77 -10.53
C ALA A 280 16.33 -18.77 -11.41
N ASN A 281 16.43 -17.47 -11.09
CA ASN A 281 15.82 -16.39 -11.85
C ASN A 281 16.69 -15.88 -13.01
N HIS A 282 17.90 -16.42 -13.23
CA HIS A 282 18.77 -15.98 -14.34
C HIS A 282 18.13 -16.12 -15.72
N ARG A 283 17.11 -16.98 -15.88
CA ARG A 283 16.30 -17.07 -17.10
C ARG A 283 15.55 -15.77 -17.45
N LEU A 284 15.41 -14.85 -16.50
CA LEU A 284 14.77 -13.53 -16.68
C LEU A 284 15.75 -12.46 -17.21
N LYS A 285 17.07 -12.73 -17.25
CA LYS A 285 18.07 -11.79 -17.78
C LYS A 285 17.71 -11.24 -19.18
N PRO A 286 17.31 -12.08 -20.17
CA PRO A 286 16.94 -11.59 -21.50
C PRO A 286 15.69 -10.68 -21.48
N VAL A 287 14.79 -10.86 -20.51
CA VAL A 287 13.60 -10.01 -20.35
C VAL A 287 14.02 -8.61 -19.92
N VAL A 288 14.93 -8.52 -18.94
CA VAL A 288 15.47 -7.24 -18.45
C VAL A 288 16.28 -6.54 -19.54
N GLU A 289 17.16 -7.25 -20.24
CA GLU A 289 17.96 -6.69 -21.35
C GLU A 289 17.08 -6.17 -22.49
N LYS A 290 16.00 -6.89 -22.81
CA LYS A 290 15.01 -6.44 -23.80
C LYS A 290 14.30 -5.14 -23.36
N MET A 291 13.96 -5.01 -22.08
CA MET A 291 13.36 -3.79 -21.52
C MET A 291 14.34 -2.62 -21.53
N ALA A 292 15.59 -2.89 -21.12
CA ALA A 292 16.68 -1.92 -21.08
C ALA A 292 17.18 -1.53 -22.48
N ARG A 293 16.87 -2.33 -23.51
CA ARG A 293 17.31 -2.17 -24.91
C ARG A 293 18.84 -2.20 -25.09
N HIS A 294 19.55 -2.84 -24.18
CA HIS A 294 20.99 -3.07 -24.26
C HIS A 294 21.40 -4.29 -23.44
N VAL A 295 22.62 -4.80 -23.69
CA VAL A 295 23.21 -5.89 -22.90
C VAL A 295 23.69 -5.34 -21.56
N ILE A 296 23.36 -6.03 -20.47
CA ILE A 296 23.64 -5.58 -19.11
C ILE A 296 24.91 -6.29 -18.59
N ASP A 297 25.84 -5.53 -18.02
CA ASP A 297 26.92 -6.09 -17.21
C ASP A 297 26.37 -6.50 -15.82
N TRP A 298 25.92 -7.75 -15.73
CA TRP A 298 25.30 -8.29 -14.52
C TRP A 298 26.23 -8.32 -13.31
N GLU A 299 27.54 -8.50 -13.51
CA GLU A 299 28.50 -8.49 -12.40
C GLU A 299 28.69 -7.07 -11.87
N GLN A 300 28.74 -6.07 -12.76
CA GLN A 300 28.78 -4.67 -12.36
C GLN A 300 27.50 -4.25 -11.63
N VAL A 301 26.33 -4.63 -12.15
CA VAL A 301 25.03 -4.35 -11.51
C VAL A 301 24.97 -4.98 -10.12
N LYS A 302 25.35 -6.26 -9.99
CA LYS A 302 25.42 -6.94 -8.69
C LYS A 302 26.33 -6.24 -7.70
N LYS A 303 27.53 -5.83 -8.13
CA LYS A 303 28.51 -5.12 -7.28
C LYS A 303 27.96 -3.78 -6.78
N LYS A 304 27.30 -3.01 -7.66
CA LYS A 304 26.75 -1.70 -7.29
C LYS A 304 25.49 -1.82 -6.42
N ASP A 305 24.62 -2.76 -6.72
CA ASP A 305 23.46 -3.08 -5.87
C ASP A 305 23.88 -3.48 -4.45
N ALA A 306 24.90 -4.34 -4.32
CA ALA A 306 25.45 -4.71 -3.01
C ALA A 306 26.02 -3.52 -2.21
N ALA A 307 26.39 -2.42 -2.87
CA ALA A 307 26.85 -1.20 -2.21
C ALA A 307 25.68 -0.26 -1.84
N ILE A 308 24.63 -0.18 -2.67
CA ILE A 308 23.52 0.77 -2.50
C ILE A 308 22.42 0.19 -1.58
N ALA A 309 22.04 -1.08 -1.77
CA ALA A 309 20.90 -1.68 -1.08
C ALA A 309 21.02 -1.63 0.47
N PRO A 310 22.17 -1.95 1.10
CA PRO A 310 22.31 -1.86 2.56
C PRO A 310 22.11 -0.44 3.09
N VAL A 311 22.59 0.57 2.36
CA VAL A 311 22.45 1.98 2.73
C VAL A 311 20.99 2.40 2.67
N LEU A 312 20.28 2.06 1.59
CA LEU A 312 18.86 2.37 1.47
C LEU A 312 18.04 1.66 2.56
N MET A 313 18.27 0.37 2.80
CA MET A 313 17.59 -0.35 3.88
C MET A 313 17.83 0.31 5.26
N ALA A 314 19.05 0.80 5.52
CA ALA A 314 19.35 1.50 6.77
C ALA A 314 18.61 2.85 6.90
N VAL A 315 18.43 3.58 5.79
CA VAL A 315 17.67 4.84 5.76
C VAL A 315 16.20 4.59 6.12
N PHE A 316 15.65 3.46 5.66
CA PHE A 316 14.25 3.07 5.76
C PHE A 316 14.00 1.89 6.72
N LYS A 317 14.83 1.75 7.77
CA LYS A 317 14.77 0.62 8.71
C LYS A 317 13.41 0.44 9.40
N ASP A 318 12.61 1.49 9.50
CA ASP A 318 11.25 1.50 10.07
C ASP A 318 10.21 0.87 9.14
N LEU A 319 10.55 0.66 7.86
CA LEU A 319 9.77 -0.09 6.88
C LEU A 319 10.09 -1.60 6.88
N ALA A 320 11.05 -2.04 7.70
CA ALA A 320 11.50 -3.42 7.70
C ALA A 320 10.31 -4.39 7.82
N VAL A 321 10.24 -5.30 6.86
CA VAL A 321 9.15 -6.25 6.69
C VAL A 321 9.06 -7.12 7.94
N GLY A 322 7.96 -7.03 8.69
CA GLY A 322 7.62 -8.08 9.65
C GLY A 322 7.52 -9.39 8.87
N SER A 323 8.27 -10.42 9.32
CA SER A 323 8.43 -11.69 8.61
C SER A 323 7.14 -12.13 7.90
N VAL A 324 7.19 -12.27 6.57
CA VAL A 324 6.11 -12.91 5.81
C VAL A 324 5.94 -14.30 6.42
N ARG A 325 4.88 -14.52 7.20
CA ARG A 325 4.55 -15.87 7.62
C ARG A 325 4.09 -16.61 6.36
N PRO A 326 4.78 -17.71 5.99
CA PRO A 326 4.45 -18.49 4.80
C PRO A 326 3.03 -19.06 4.86
#